data_AF-A0A6J7ZFB4-F1
#
_entry.id   AF-A0A6J7ZFB4-F1
#
_cell.length_a   1.000
_cell.length_b   1.000
_cell.length_c   1.000
_cell.angle_alpha   90.00
_cell.angle_beta   90.00
_cell.angle_gamma   90.00
#
_symmetry.space_group_name_H-M   'P 1'
#
loop_
_entity.id
_entity.type
_entity.pdbx_description
1 polymer ?
#
loop_
_entity_poly.entity_id
_entity_poly.type
_entity_poly.pdbx_seq_one_letter_code
_entity_poly.pdbx_strand_id
1 'polypeptide(L)'
;MFSFDTDTKEIARLLGISPDPIAPSDGDILKPFGANQLPIPGAADAIALPTLVSVACDNLVIPLDMSVDQGKIPAETDFHTGTSVDSLTGIALAKSHEQLQQFASSPEFLSQMSIAFGDDFDVQVAQDLADSLTNGTFQTSPIKIVSAADINGSNGAFVAETNNIYLSSEFVADNADNPEAIVSVLLEEIGHYIDSQINISDTPGDEGAIFAGVVQGKEFDVAELQALKAEDDTATVMLDGKATVIEQDNTPITARKITVDHFNRIYRDSVGVTDTNDYYEFTLPATRNFTLTLNGLSAANADVELRNFFFIPIANSSNGGLAPETIIRSLNAGTYYVRVYHTTANTNYNLNLTATPIISSFQGTSDGTVNIRSGPGDDNSIVGSLKLNQRLTFDAVARGTTHWDVREKRNDDRWFRVRSSNQWVSAAFITGNPT
;
A
#
# COMPACT_ATOMS: atom_id res chain seq x y z
N MET A 1 36.60 -4.49 -56.16
CA MET A 1 35.72 -4.48 -54.98
C MET A 1 35.02 -5.83 -54.99
N PHE A 2 35.39 -6.71 -54.07
CA PHE A 2 35.05 -8.13 -54.16
C PHE A 2 33.55 -8.36 -54.04
N SER A 3 33.01 -9.06 -55.05
CA SER A 3 31.69 -9.67 -55.10
C SER A 3 31.93 -11.18 -55.05
N PHE A 4 31.20 -11.89 -54.19
CA PHE A 4 31.02 -13.32 -54.31
C PHE A 4 29.55 -13.62 -54.11
N ASP A 5 28.93 -13.94 -55.24
CA ASP A 5 27.66 -14.63 -55.38
C ASP A 5 27.96 -16.13 -55.51
N THR A 6 27.06 -16.93 -54.94
CA THR A 6 26.72 -18.33 -55.21
C THR A 6 27.82 -19.37 -55.44
N ASP A 7 27.76 -20.47 -54.67
CA ASP A 7 27.08 -21.71 -55.08
C ASP A 7 27.68 -22.89 -54.31
N THR A 8 26.88 -23.55 -53.47
CA THR A 8 27.29 -24.63 -52.54
C THR A 8 27.48 -25.99 -53.25
N LYS A 9 28.05 -26.00 -54.45
CA LYS A 9 28.22 -27.19 -55.29
C LYS A 9 29.64 -27.74 -55.39
N GLU A 10 30.54 -27.42 -54.45
CA GLU A 10 31.90 -27.96 -54.54
C GLU A 10 32.54 -28.42 -53.23
N ILE A 11 31.82 -29.15 -52.37
CA ILE A 11 32.47 -30.01 -51.35
C ILE A 11 31.75 -31.38 -51.18
N ALA A 12 31.29 -31.96 -52.30
CA ALA A 12 30.79 -33.34 -52.36
C ALA A 12 31.69 -34.22 -53.25
N ARG A 13 33.01 -34.20 -52.98
CA ARG A 13 34.01 -35.06 -53.65
C ARG A 13 35.09 -35.60 -52.72
N LEU A 14 34.75 -35.87 -51.46
CA LEU A 14 35.65 -36.58 -50.54
C LEU A 14 35.00 -37.70 -49.69
N LEU A 15 33.76 -38.09 -49.99
CA LEU A 15 33.11 -39.27 -49.37
C LEU A 15 32.23 -39.94 -50.44
N GLY A 16 32.84 -40.77 -51.28
CA GLY A 16 32.22 -41.30 -52.48
C GLY A 16 31.08 -42.29 -52.24
N ILE A 17 29.83 -41.83 -52.38
CA ILE A 17 28.65 -42.68 -52.68
C ILE A 17 27.67 -41.87 -53.56
N SER A 18 27.16 -42.52 -54.61
CA SER A 18 26.35 -41.99 -55.74
C SER A 18 24.95 -41.46 -55.35
N PRO A 19 24.35 -40.53 -56.12
CA PRO A 19 22.92 -40.23 -56.05
C PRO A 19 22.12 -41.11 -57.02
N ASP A 20 20.94 -41.58 -56.59
CA ASP A 20 19.71 -41.54 -57.40
C ASP A 20 18.48 -42.01 -56.59
N PRO A 21 17.26 -41.58 -56.98
CA PRO A 21 16.05 -41.56 -56.15
C PRO A 21 15.11 -42.74 -56.42
N ILE A 22 14.32 -43.16 -55.42
CA ILE A 22 13.14 -44.02 -55.63
C ILE A 22 11.93 -43.42 -54.91
N ALA A 23 10.84 -43.36 -55.67
CA ALA A 23 9.53 -42.78 -55.40
C ALA A 23 8.65 -43.72 -54.52
N PRO A 24 7.41 -43.30 -54.16
CA PRO A 24 6.65 -43.75 -52.99
C PRO A 24 5.74 -44.96 -53.27
N SER A 25 5.32 -45.66 -52.22
CA SER A 25 4.11 -46.47 -52.25
C SER A 25 3.50 -46.65 -50.86
N ASP A 26 2.21 -46.31 -50.79
CA ASP A 26 1.14 -46.99 -50.05
C ASP A 26 1.30 -47.09 -48.53
N GLY A 27 0.57 -46.36 -47.70
CA GLY A 27 -0.89 -46.26 -47.75
C GLY A 27 -1.51 -47.55 -47.24
N ASP A 28 -1.61 -47.73 -45.91
CA ASP A 28 -2.74 -48.46 -45.35
C ASP A 28 -2.94 -48.21 -43.84
N ILE A 29 -4.03 -47.49 -43.56
CA ILE A 29 -5.10 -47.79 -42.61
C ILE A 29 -4.70 -48.53 -41.32
N LEU A 30 -4.75 -47.76 -40.23
CA LEU A 30 -4.85 -48.26 -38.86
C LEU A 30 -6.09 -49.14 -38.68
N LYS A 31 -5.90 -50.33 -38.09
CA LYS A 31 -6.92 -51.01 -37.29
C LYS A 31 -6.36 -51.43 -35.93
N PRO A 32 -7.22 -51.46 -34.91
CA PRO A 32 -6.87 -51.14 -33.53
C PRO A 32 -6.47 -52.38 -32.73
N PHE A 33 -5.56 -52.22 -31.78
CA PHE A 33 -5.38 -53.16 -30.67
C PHE A 33 -5.63 -52.42 -29.36
N GLY A 34 -6.66 -52.89 -28.65
CA GLY A 34 -7.00 -52.44 -27.31
C GLY A 34 -6.24 -53.21 -26.23
N ALA A 35 -6.25 -52.60 -25.05
CA ALA A 35 -6.15 -53.15 -23.70
C ALA A 35 -5.15 -54.30 -23.45
N ASN A 36 -4.13 -53.97 -22.66
CA ASN A 36 -3.37 -54.87 -21.79
C ASN A 36 -2.59 -56.00 -22.47
N GLN A 37 -1.28 -55.76 -22.65
CA GLN A 37 -0.16 -56.60 -22.20
C GLN A 37 1.03 -56.46 -23.16
N LEU A 38 2.20 -56.07 -22.63
CA LEU A 38 3.48 -56.72 -22.96
C LEU A 38 4.39 -56.70 -21.71
N PRO A 39 5.25 -57.71 -21.50
CA PRO A 39 5.73 -58.15 -20.19
C PRO A 39 7.16 -57.69 -19.86
N ILE A 40 7.45 -57.51 -18.57
CA ILE A 40 8.83 -57.35 -18.06
C ILE A 40 9.11 -58.51 -17.07
N PRO A 41 10.16 -59.32 -17.25
CA PRO A 41 10.57 -60.33 -16.29
C PRO A 41 11.32 -59.73 -15.08
N GLY A 42 10.88 -60.04 -13.85
CA GLY A 42 11.61 -59.79 -12.59
C GLY A 42 10.80 -59.02 -11.54
N ALA A 43 9.98 -59.73 -10.74
CA ALA A 43 8.95 -59.16 -9.87
C ALA A 43 9.42 -58.82 -8.44
N ALA A 44 8.74 -57.86 -7.80
CA ALA A 44 8.06 -58.04 -6.50
C ALA A 44 7.12 -56.85 -6.18
N ASP A 45 5.82 -57.11 -6.23
CA ASP A 45 4.65 -56.37 -5.73
C ASP A 45 4.21 -55.03 -6.37
N ALA A 46 2.92 -55.02 -6.74
CA ALA A 46 2.18 -53.89 -7.28
C ALA A 46 1.55 -53.09 -6.13
N ILE A 47 1.88 -51.81 -6.03
CA ILE A 47 1.17 -50.87 -5.16
C ILE A 47 -0.02 -50.31 -5.96
N ALA A 48 -1.21 -50.50 -5.43
CA ALA A 48 -2.45 -49.94 -5.98
C ALA A 48 -2.43 -48.42 -5.85
N LEU A 49 -2.39 -47.70 -6.98
CA LEU A 49 -2.66 -46.27 -7.02
C LEU A 49 -4.18 -46.06 -6.88
N PRO A 50 -4.66 -45.25 -5.92
CA PRO A 50 -6.06 -44.88 -5.87
C PRO A 50 -6.45 -44.17 -7.17
N THR A 51 -7.54 -44.63 -7.78
CA THR A 51 -8.23 -43.99 -8.89
C THR A 51 -8.48 -42.52 -8.56
N LEU A 52 -7.77 -41.63 -9.25
CA LEU A 52 -8.07 -40.21 -9.28
C LEU A 52 -9.37 -40.02 -10.06
N VAL A 53 -10.42 -39.64 -9.34
CA VAL A 53 -11.60 -39.01 -9.93
C VAL A 53 -11.17 -37.61 -10.36
N SER A 54 -11.40 -37.27 -11.62
CA SER A 54 -11.11 -35.96 -12.18
C SER A 54 -11.96 -34.87 -11.51
N VAL A 55 -11.32 -33.84 -10.97
CA VAL A 55 -11.95 -32.53 -10.75
C VAL A 55 -11.00 -31.49 -11.33
N ALA A 56 -11.54 -30.63 -12.21
CA ALA A 56 -10.79 -29.64 -12.95
C ALA A 56 -10.26 -28.53 -12.02
N CYS A 57 -8.94 -28.37 -11.97
CA CYS A 57 -8.19 -27.15 -12.28
C CYS A 57 -6.68 -27.49 -12.21
N ASP A 58 -5.93 -26.91 -13.13
CA ASP A 58 -4.55 -27.26 -13.49
C ASP A 58 -3.54 -27.12 -12.34
N ASN A 59 -2.81 -28.20 -12.05
CA ASN A 59 -1.52 -28.16 -11.36
C ASN A 59 -0.41 -28.17 -12.42
N LEU A 60 0.24 -27.04 -12.67
CA LEU A 60 1.50 -27.04 -13.43
C LEU A 60 2.68 -27.11 -12.46
N VAL A 61 3.28 -28.29 -12.41
CA VAL A 61 4.63 -28.50 -11.86
C VAL A 61 5.60 -27.67 -12.69
N ILE A 62 6.33 -26.73 -12.08
CA ILE A 62 7.43 -26.02 -12.74
C ILE A 62 8.71 -26.87 -12.55
N PRO A 63 9.34 -27.38 -13.62
CA PRO A 63 10.75 -27.72 -13.57
C PRO A 63 11.58 -26.46 -13.89
N LEU A 64 12.45 -26.07 -12.95
CA LEU A 64 13.54 -25.14 -13.23
C LEU A 64 14.53 -25.83 -14.20
N ASP A 65 14.53 -25.44 -15.47
CA ASP A 65 15.73 -25.57 -16.32
C ASP A 65 15.81 -24.40 -17.30
N MET A 66 16.87 -23.61 -17.14
CA MET A 66 17.29 -22.56 -18.06
C MET A 66 18.20 -23.16 -19.13
N SER A 67 17.68 -23.37 -20.34
CA SER A 67 18.54 -23.50 -21.53
C SER A 67 17.84 -22.98 -22.79
N VAL A 68 18.54 -22.05 -23.45
CA VAL A 68 18.16 -21.37 -24.70
C VAL A 68 18.32 -22.30 -25.90
N ASP A 69 17.31 -22.38 -26.79
CA ASP A 69 17.56 -22.60 -28.23
C ASP A 69 16.45 -21.99 -29.10
N GLN A 70 16.87 -21.42 -30.23
CA GLN A 70 16.11 -20.61 -31.17
C GLN A 70 15.35 -21.46 -32.20
N GLY A 71 14.15 -21.00 -32.55
CA GLY A 71 13.70 -21.03 -33.96
C GLY A 71 12.49 -21.90 -34.30
N LYS A 72 11.28 -21.33 -34.17
CA LYS A 72 10.17 -21.51 -35.13
C LYS A 72 9.02 -20.54 -34.83
N ILE A 73 8.68 -19.69 -35.79
CA ILE A 73 7.39 -18.96 -35.79
C ILE A 73 6.36 -19.85 -36.51
N PRO A 74 5.15 -20.02 -35.99
CA PRO A 74 4.01 -19.48 -36.73
C PRO A 74 2.82 -18.99 -35.89
N ALA A 75 2.10 -18.06 -36.50
CA ALA A 75 0.73 -17.62 -36.25
C ALA A 75 0.48 -16.69 -35.05
N GLU A 76 0.26 -15.41 -35.37
CA GLU A 76 -0.47 -14.45 -34.55
C GLU A 76 -1.84 -15.05 -34.15
N THR A 77 -1.92 -15.56 -32.93
CA THR A 77 -3.15 -15.54 -32.16
C THR A 77 -3.00 -14.42 -31.15
N ASP A 78 -3.87 -13.43 -31.26
CA ASP A 78 -4.06 -12.35 -30.28
C ASP A 78 -4.27 -12.97 -28.89
N PHE A 79 -3.17 -13.04 -28.12
CA PHE A 79 -3.12 -13.60 -26.78
C PHE A 79 -3.07 -12.42 -25.82
N HIS A 80 -4.23 -11.81 -25.58
CA HIS A 80 -4.44 -11.05 -24.36
C HIS A 80 -4.53 -12.04 -23.19
N THR A 81 -3.40 -12.59 -22.77
CA THR A 81 -3.33 -13.23 -21.44
C THR A 81 -2.96 -12.18 -20.42
N GLY A 82 -3.97 -11.70 -19.69
CA GLY A 82 -3.71 -11.31 -18.32
C GLY A 82 -3.09 -12.49 -17.59
N THR A 83 -2.05 -12.23 -16.81
CA THR A 83 -1.42 -13.20 -15.93
C THR A 83 -2.47 -13.77 -14.97
N SER A 84 -2.59 -15.09 -14.83
CA SER A 84 -3.56 -15.68 -13.88
C SER A 84 -3.16 -15.36 -12.44
N VAL A 85 -4.15 -15.32 -11.52
CA VAL A 85 -3.92 -15.12 -10.07
C VAL A 85 -2.87 -16.11 -9.54
N ASP A 86 -2.97 -17.39 -9.92
CA ASP A 86 -1.99 -18.41 -9.51
C ASP A 86 -0.58 -18.12 -10.02
N SER A 87 -0.45 -17.60 -11.25
CA SER A 87 0.85 -17.21 -11.80
C SER A 87 1.40 -15.95 -11.12
N LEU A 88 0.56 -14.98 -10.76
CA LEU A 88 0.98 -13.77 -10.02
C LEU A 88 1.43 -14.10 -8.60
N THR A 89 0.66 -14.91 -7.88
CA THR A 89 1.02 -15.38 -6.53
C THR A 89 2.30 -16.20 -6.56
N GLY A 90 2.50 -17.05 -7.58
CA GLY A 90 3.75 -17.80 -7.76
C GLY A 90 4.97 -16.90 -8.03
N ILE A 91 4.81 -15.84 -8.84
CA ILE A 91 5.87 -14.85 -9.10
C ILE A 91 6.19 -14.06 -7.83
N ALA A 92 5.17 -13.57 -7.13
CA ALA A 92 5.34 -12.82 -5.89
C ALA A 92 6.01 -13.68 -4.82
N LEU A 93 5.59 -14.94 -4.65
CA LEU A 93 6.21 -15.87 -3.71
C LEU A 93 7.69 -16.11 -4.04
N ALA A 94 8.04 -16.33 -5.31
CA ALA A 94 9.44 -16.51 -5.71
C ALA A 94 10.30 -15.27 -5.36
N LYS A 95 9.74 -14.06 -5.55
CA LYS A 95 10.39 -12.79 -5.16
C LYS A 95 10.51 -12.65 -3.64
N SER A 96 9.48 -13.00 -2.88
CA SER A 96 9.54 -13.02 -1.40
C SER A 96 10.66 -13.95 -0.93
N HIS A 97 10.79 -15.15 -1.50
CA HIS A 97 11.88 -16.07 -1.19
C HIS A 97 13.26 -15.50 -1.52
N GLU A 98 13.40 -14.79 -2.64
CA GLU A 98 14.66 -14.12 -3.00
C GLU A 98 15.05 -13.06 -1.94
N GLN A 99 14.10 -12.22 -1.52
CA GLN A 99 14.34 -11.21 -0.48
C GLN A 99 14.67 -11.84 0.87
N LEU A 100 13.95 -12.91 1.25
CA LEU A 100 14.23 -13.65 2.48
C LEU A 100 15.61 -14.32 2.46
N GLN A 101 16.06 -14.85 1.32
CA GLN A 101 17.40 -15.42 1.18
C GLN A 101 18.49 -14.36 1.35
N GLN A 102 18.29 -13.18 0.77
CA GLN A 102 19.21 -12.04 0.93
C GLN A 102 19.25 -11.58 2.39
N PHE A 103 18.07 -11.45 3.03
CA PHE A 103 17.94 -11.11 4.44
C PHE A 103 18.64 -12.13 5.36
N ALA A 104 18.42 -13.44 5.13
CA ALA A 104 19.05 -14.51 5.91
C ALA A 104 20.58 -14.56 5.76
N SER A 105 21.12 -14.12 4.61
CA SER A 105 22.56 -14.06 4.37
C SER A 105 23.24 -12.85 5.02
N SER A 106 22.46 -11.92 5.58
CA SER A 106 22.95 -10.70 6.20
C SER A 106 23.63 -10.97 7.55
N PRO A 107 24.79 -10.35 7.85
CA PRO A 107 25.38 -10.43 9.19
C PRO A 107 24.49 -9.75 10.25
N GLU A 108 23.57 -8.88 9.84
CA GLU A 108 22.58 -8.24 10.71
C GLU A 108 21.32 -9.09 10.97
N PHE A 109 21.20 -10.29 10.38
CA PHE A 109 19.99 -11.14 10.43
C PHE A 109 19.38 -11.23 11.84
N LEU A 110 20.15 -11.73 12.83
CA LEU A 110 19.63 -11.89 14.19
C LEU A 110 19.24 -10.56 14.84
N SER A 111 20.00 -9.48 14.58
CA SER A 111 19.67 -8.17 15.13
C SER A 111 18.40 -7.57 14.52
N GLN A 112 18.10 -7.88 13.26
CA GLN A 112 16.86 -7.46 12.61
C GLN A 112 15.67 -8.34 12.99
N MET A 113 15.89 -9.63 13.21
CA MET A 113 14.89 -10.51 13.85
C MET A 113 14.47 -9.97 15.21
N SER A 114 15.41 -9.47 16.02
CA SER A 114 15.07 -8.85 17.32
C SER A 114 14.26 -7.55 17.21
N ILE A 115 14.34 -6.85 16.09
CA ILE A 115 13.53 -5.64 15.86
C ILE A 115 12.05 -6.05 15.74
N ALA A 116 11.76 -7.09 14.96
CA ALA A 116 10.41 -7.62 14.72
C ALA A 116 9.88 -8.43 15.92
N PHE A 117 10.61 -9.48 16.31
CA PHE A 117 10.11 -10.56 17.18
C PHE A 117 10.55 -10.46 18.65
N GLY A 118 11.17 -9.33 19.04
CA GLY A 118 11.70 -9.12 20.38
C GLY A 118 13.01 -9.85 20.67
N ASP A 119 13.50 -9.79 21.91
CA ASP A 119 14.81 -10.35 22.29
C ASP A 119 14.74 -11.81 22.79
N ASP A 120 13.54 -12.35 23.00
CA ASP A 120 13.32 -13.63 23.70
C ASP A 120 13.06 -14.83 22.76
N PHE A 121 13.09 -14.64 21.43
CA PHE A 121 12.89 -15.73 20.46
C PHE A 121 13.98 -16.81 20.55
N ASP A 122 13.65 -18.03 20.13
CA ASP A 122 14.62 -19.13 20.10
C ASP A 122 15.68 -18.88 19.01
N VAL A 123 16.86 -18.43 19.45
CA VAL A 123 17.98 -18.10 18.58
C VAL A 123 18.46 -19.29 17.75
N GLN A 124 18.35 -20.52 18.28
CA GLN A 124 18.75 -21.71 17.52
C GLN A 124 17.75 -21.98 16.39
N VAL A 125 16.45 -21.89 16.67
CA VAL A 125 15.40 -22.04 15.63
C VAL A 125 15.53 -20.93 14.57
N ALA A 126 15.83 -19.69 14.98
CA ALA A 126 16.07 -18.59 14.03
C ALA A 126 17.32 -18.83 13.15
N GLN A 127 18.38 -19.43 13.68
CA GLN A 127 19.56 -19.80 12.90
C GLN A 127 19.26 -20.94 11.93
N ASP A 128 18.52 -21.96 12.37
CA ASP A 128 18.09 -23.07 11.51
C ASP A 128 17.17 -22.56 10.38
N LEU A 129 16.32 -21.57 10.66
CA LEU A 129 15.53 -20.85 9.66
C LEU A 129 16.43 -20.13 8.65
N ALA A 130 17.42 -19.36 9.10
CA ALA A 130 18.37 -18.67 8.22
C ALA A 130 19.12 -19.63 7.29
N ASP A 131 19.56 -20.77 7.83
CA ASP A 131 20.20 -21.84 7.06
C ASP A 131 19.23 -22.41 6.02
N SER A 132 17.95 -22.63 6.38
CA SER A 132 16.95 -23.14 5.46
C SER A 132 16.62 -22.17 4.31
N LEU A 133 16.58 -20.86 4.62
CA LEU A 133 16.37 -19.79 3.63
C LEU A 133 17.57 -19.69 2.68
N THR A 134 18.78 -19.68 3.24
CA THR A 134 20.03 -19.58 2.47
C THR A 134 20.22 -20.78 1.53
N ASN A 135 19.89 -21.99 2.01
CA ASN A 135 20.01 -23.23 1.23
C ASN A 135 18.79 -23.51 0.33
N GLY A 136 17.76 -22.65 0.34
CA GLY A 136 16.55 -22.81 -0.49
C GLY A 136 15.68 -24.01 -0.09
N THR A 137 15.78 -24.48 1.16
CA THR A 137 14.97 -25.59 1.70
C THR A 137 13.80 -25.12 2.57
N PHE A 138 13.70 -23.81 2.83
CA PHE A 138 12.57 -23.23 3.53
C PHE A 138 11.25 -23.52 2.80
N GLN A 139 10.26 -24.03 3.52
CA GLN A 139 8.91 -24.25 3.02
C GLN A 139 8.00 -23.21 3.64
N THR A 140 7.44 -22.33 2.81
CA THR A 140 6.42 -21.38 3.27
C THR A 140 5.15 -22.12 3.71
N SER A 141 4.41 -21.49 4.62
CA SER A 141 3.04 -21.83 4.94
C SER A 141 2.16 -21.91 3.66
N PRO A 142 1.22 -22.88 3.56
CA PRO A 142 0.30 -22.95 2.43
C PRO A 142 -0.48 -21.63 2.23
N ILE A 143 -0.46 -21.14 1.00
CA ILE A 143 -1.18 -19.93 0.60
C ILE A 143 -2.53 -20.32 0.01
N LYS A 144 -3.59 -19.73 0.54
CA LYS A 144 -4.97 -19.87 0.06
C LYS A 144 -5.46 -18.55 -0.51
N ILE A 145 -6.07 -18.62 -1.68
CA ILE A 145 -6.71 -17.47 -2.31
C ILE A 145 -8.18 -17.46 -1.90
N VAL A 146 -8.63 -16.36 -1.27
CA VAL A 146 -10.00 -16.17 -0.75
C VAL A 146 -10.54 -14.79 -1.15
N SER A 147 -11.81 -14.50 -0.88
CA SER A 147 -12.28 -13.12 -1.08
C SER A 147 -11.78 -12.22 0.05
N ALA A 148 -11.52 -10.94 -0.22
CA ALA A 148 -11.16 -9.98 0.82
C ALA A 148 -12.20 -9.95 1.95
N ALA A 149 -13.48 -10.10 1.62
CA ALA A 149 -14.57 -10.17 2.58
C ALA A 149 -14.45 -11.35 3.57
N ASP A 150 -13.88 -12.49 3.15
CA ASP A 150 -13.67 -13.65 4.02
C ASP A 150 -12.61 -13.39 5.10
N ILE A 151 -11.70 -12.45 4.86
CA ILE A 151 -10.61 -12.03 5.76
C ILE A 151 -10.81 -10.58 6.24
N ASN A 152 -12.06 -10.21 6.53
CA ASN A 152 -12.42 -8.91 7.12
C ASN A 152 -11.92 -7.69 6.31
N GLY A 153 -11.80 -7.88 4.99
CA GLY A 153 -11.41 -6.83 4.04
C GLY A 153 -9.92 -6.57 3.94
N SER A 154 -9.07 -7.43 4.52
CA SER A 154 -7.62 -7.40 4.35
C SER A 154 -7.18 -7.88 2.97
N ASN A 155 -5.95 -7.53 2.58
CA ASN A 155 -5.30 -8.09 1.40
C ASN A 155 -4.58 -9.41 1.73
N GLY A 156 -4.09 -9.56 2.96
CA GLY A 156 -3.45 -10.74 3.52
C GLY A 156 -3.97 -11.07 4.91
N ALA A 157 -3.86 -12.33 5.29
CA ALA A 157 -4.05 -12.74 6.67
C ALA A 157 -3.33 -14.05 7.02
N PHE A 158 -2.81 -14.15 8.24
CA PHE A 158 -2.20 -15.36 8.76
C PHE A 158 -3.11 -16.00 9.80
N VAL A 159 -3.27 -17.33 9.73
CA VAL A 159 -4.03 -18.11 10.71
C VAL A 159 -3.11 -19.08 11.42
N ALA A 160 -2.71 -18.74 12.65
CA ALA A 160 -1.84 -19.57 13.48
C ALA A 160 -2.40 -20.99 13.73
N GLU A 161 -3.72 -21.15 13.93
CA GLU A 161 -4.34 -22.45 14.23
C GLU A 161 -4.12 -23.48 13.10
N THR A 162 -4.14 -23.01 11.85
CA THR A 162 -4.07 -23.90 10.68
C THR A 162 -2.76 -23.77 9.91
N ASN A 163 -1.91 -22.83 10.32
CA ASN A 163 -0.70 -22.45 9.65
C ASN A 163 -0.96 -22.22 8.15
N ASN A 164 -1.92 -21.36 7.83
CA ASN A 164 -2.23 -20.97 6.45
C ASN A 164 -2.07 -19.47 6.31
N ILE A 165 -1.53 -19.05 5.18
CA ILE A 165 -1.59 -17.67 4.70
C ILE A 165 -2.79 -17.58 3.78
N TYR A 166 -3.59 -16.53 3.95
CA TYR A 166 -4.72 -16.19 3.10
C TYR A 166 -4.37 -14.91 2.35
N LEU A 167 -4.56 -14.91 1.03
CA LEU A 167 -4.45 -13.71 0.22
C LEU A 167 -5.80 -13.42 -0.44
N SER A 168 -6.18 -12.15 -0.46
CA SER A 168 -7.33 -11.70 -1.23
C SER A 168 -7.06 -11.95 -2.72
N SER A 169 -7.96 -12.72 -3.33
CA SER A 169 -8.02 -12.98 -4.76
C SER A 169 -8.09 -11.69 -5.56
N GLU A 170 -8.73 -10.69 -4.99
CA GLU A 170 -9.00 -9.44 -5.64
C GLU A 170 -7.81 -8.49 -5.52
N PHE A 171 -7.16 -8.42 -4.35
CA PHE A 171 -5.88 -7.72 -4.21
C PHE A 171 -4.83 -8.23 -5.19
N VAL A 172 -4.71 -9.56 -5.34
CA VAL A 172 -3.77 -10.18 -6.31
C VAL A 172 -4.12 -9.78 -7.74
N ALA A 173 -5.41 -9.76 -8.09
CA ALA A 173 -5.86 -9.35 -9.42
C ALA A 173 -5.61 -7.85 -9.69
N ASP A 174 -5.89 -6.98 -8.71
CA ASP A 174 -5.75 -5.53 -8.82
C ASP A 174 -4.26 -5.11 -8.92
N ASN A 175 -3.34 -5.94 -8.40
CA ASN A 175 -1.90 -5.71 -8.44
C ASN A 175 -1.17 -6.52 -9.53
N ALA A 176 -1.87 -6.94 -10.60
CA ALA A 176 -1.25 -7.68 -11.71
C ALA A 176 -0.05 -6.96 -12.35
N ASP A 177 -0.09 -5.63 -12.41
CA ASP A 177 1.00 -4.78 -12.93
C ASP A 177 1.97 -4.30 -11.82
N ASN A 178 1.73 -4.66 -10.57
CA ASN A 178 2.53 -4.25 -9.41
C ASN A 178 2.78 -5.43 -8.43
N PRO A 179 3.52 -6.48 -8.87
CA PRO A 179 3.76 -7.66 -8.05
C PRO A 179 4.52 -7.36 -6.75
N GLU A 180 5.24 -6.24 -6.66
CA GLU A 180 5.92 -5.83 -5.42
C GLU A 180 4.94 -5.53 -4.27
N ALA A 181 3.73 -5.05 -4.55
CA ALA A 181 2.71 -4.90 -3.51
C ALA A 181 2.31 -6.26 -2.93
N ILE A 182 2.17 -7.27 -3.78
CA ILE A 182 1.86 -8.64 -3.35
C ILE A 182 3.02 -9.24 -2.55
N VAL A 183 4.27 -8.93 -2.94
CA VAL A 183 5.46 -9.33 -2.19
C VAL A 183 5.47 -8.75 -0.77
N SER A 184 5.15 -7.47 -0.60
CA SER A 184 5.08 -6.85 0.73
C SER A 184 4.10 -7.55 1.65
N VAL A 185 2.87 -7.78 1.18
CA VAL A 185 1.84 -8.49 1.95
C VAL A 185 2.28 -9.92 2.25
N LEU A 186 2.85 -10.64 1.27
CA LEU A 186 3.37 -11.99 1.52
C LEU A 186 4.48 -12.03 2.57
N LEU A 187 5.40 -11.06 2.56
CA LEU A 187 6.47 -11.00 3.56
C LEU A 187 5.93 -10.74 4.96
N GLU A 188 4.88 -9.93 5.07
CA GLU A 188 4.18 -9.64 6.32
C GLU A 188 3.55 -10.92 6.90
N GLU A 189 2.79 -11.64 6.08
CA GLU A 189 2.17 -12.91 6.49
C GLU A 189 3.19 -14.03 6.76
N ILE A 190 4.30 -14.04 6.03
CA ILE A 190 5.43 -14.93 6.33
C ILE A 190 6.10 -14.53 7.66
N GLY A 191 6.08 -13.25 8.03
CA GLY A 191 6.55 -12.75 9.32
C GLY A 191 5.76 -13.36 10.48
N HIS A 192 4.43 -13.28 10.45
CA HIS A 192 3.57 -13.93 11.46
C HIS A 192 3.77 -15.46 11.48
N TYR A 193 3.94 -16.09 10.32
CA TYR A 193 4.30 -17.51 10.26
C TYR A 193 5.62 -17.77 10.98
N ILE A 194 6.68 -17.01 10.70
CA ILE A 194 7.99 -17.15 11.32
C ILE A 194 7.92 -16.93 12.83
N ASP A 195 7.19 -15.90 13.29
CA ASP A 195 6.97 -15.64 14.72
C ASP A 195 6.44 -16.89 15.42
N SER A 196 5.38 -17.51 14.86
CA SER A 196 4.78 -18.73 15.40
C SER A 196 5.72 -19.94 15.46
N GLN A 197 6.84 -19.91 14.72
CA GLN A 197 7.85 -20.97 14.75
C GLN A 197 8.97 -20.70 15.76
N ILE A 198 9.37 -19.43 15.94
CA ILE A 198 10.54 -19.07 16.75
C ILE A 198 10.16 -18.65 18.18
N ASN A 199 8.92 -18.19 18.37
CA ASN A 199 8.38 -17.77 19.65
C ASN A 199 7.35 -18.79 20.19
N ILE A 200 7.29 -18.91 21.51
CA ILE A 200 6.33 -19.80 22.20
C ILE A 200 4.94 -19.16 22.26
N SER A 201 4.92 -17.83 22.35
CA SER A 201 3.73 -17.00 22.33
C SER A 201 3.92 -15.93 21.28
N ASP A 202 2.84 -15.63 20.58
CA ASP A 202 2.69 -14.50 19.69
C ASP A 202 3.38 -13.22 20.22
N THR A 203 4.16 -12.58 19.36
CA THR A 203 4.80 -11.30 19.67
C THR A 203 3.74 -10.19 19.60
N PRO A 204 3.51 -9.40 20.67
CA PRO A 204 2.52 -8.33 20.61
C PRO A 204 2.89 -7.25 19.60
N GLY A 205 1.91 -6.77 18.85
CA GLY A 205 2.12 -5.79 17.80
C GLY A 205 1.75 -6.37 16.45
N ASP A 206 2.13 -5.65 15.41
CA ASP A 206 2.18 -6.13 14.04
C ASP A 206 3.65 -6.48 13.70
N GLU A 207 4.13 -7.59 14.27
CA GLU A 207 5.49 -8.09 14.05
C GLU A 207 5.71 -8.54 12.59
N GLY A 208 4.63 -8.93 11.90
CA GLY A 208 4.61 -9.19 10.47
C GLY A 208 5.05 -7.96 9.67
N ALA A 209 4.44 -6.80 9.89
CA ALA A 209 4.77 -5.58 9.15
C ALA A 209 6.18 -5.07 9.48
N ILE A 210 6.62 -5.22 10.74
CA ILE A 210 8.00 -4.91 11.13
C ILE A 210 8.97 -5.84 10.39
N PHE A 211 8.68 -7.14 10.35
CA PHE A 211 9.48 -8.14 9.66
C PHE A 211 9.58 -7.86 8.15
N ALA A 212 8.44 -7.62 7.48
CA ALA A 212 8.41 -7.28 6.06
C ALA A 212 9.25 -6.04 5.77
N GLY A 213 9.14 -5.00 6.61
CA GLY A 213 9.94 -3.79 6.48
C GLY A 213 11.44 -4.04 6.62
N VAL A 214 11.89 -4.80 7.63
CA VAL A 214 13.33 -5.08 7.79
C VAL A 214 13.87 -5.94 6.64
N VAL A 215 13.11 -6.92 6.14
CA VAL A 215 13.48 -7.72 4.96
C VAL A 215 13.64 -6.83 3.72
N GLN A 216 12.78 -5.82 3.57
CA GLN A 216 12.82 -4.84 2.49
C GLN A 216 13.82 -3.70 2.70
N GLY A 217 14.60 -3.73 3.79
CA GLY A 217 15.60 -2.72 4.11
C GLY A 217 15.05 -1.38 4.59
N LYS A 218 13.80 -1.35 5.07
CA LYS A 218 13.19 -0.17 5.68
C LYS A 218 13.88 0.15 7.01
N GLU A 219 14.27 1.41 7.19
CA GLU A 219 14.65 1.94 8.49
C GLU A 219 13.40 2.51 9.18
N PHE A 220 13.13 2.04 10.40
CA PHE A 220 12.03 2.53 11.22
C PHE A 220 12.51 3.64 12.14
N ASP A 221 11.74 4.73 12.24
CA ASP A 221 11.91 5.66 13.34
C ASP A 221 11.31 5.12 14.65
N VAL A 222 11.68 5.72 15.78
CA VAL A 222 11.26 5.24 17.11
C VAL A 222 9.74 5.30 17.29
N ALA A 223 9.07 6.29 16.69
CA ALA A 223 7.63 6.46 16.84
C ALA A 223 6.86 5.45 15.99
N GLU A 224 7.31 5.21 14.76
CA GLU A 224 6.76 4.20 13.86
C GLU A 224 6.91 2.79 14.44
N LEU A 225 8.10 2.45 14.92
CA LEU A 225 8.33 1.13 15.55
C LEU A 225 7.49 0.95 16.83
N GLN A 226 7.31 2.01 17.63
CA GLN A 226 6.44 1.95 18.81
C GLN A 226 4.96 1.82 18.45
N ALA A 227 4.53 2.40 17.32
CA ALA A 227 3.17 2.28 16.84
C ALA A 227 2.89 0.83 16.39
N LEU A 228 3.75 0.25 15.55
CA LEU A 228 3.62 -1.13 15.08
C LEU A 228 3.68 -2.14 16.24
N LYS A 229 4.59 -1.96 17.20
CA LYS A 229 4.67 -2.83 18.40
C LYS A 229 3.48 -2.71 19.36
N ALA A 230 2.58 -1.76 19.12
CA ALA A 230 1.37 -1.57 19.92
C ALA A 230 0.10 -1.81 19.10
N GLU A 231 0.24 -2.16 17.82
CA GLU A 231 -0.87 -2.50 16.95
C GLU A 231 -1.45 -3.85 17.35
N ASP A 232 -2.77 -3.96 17.30
CA ASP A 232 -3.47 -5.24 17.43
C ASP A 232 -4.20 -5.39 16.11
N ASP A 233 -3.59 -6.16 15.21
CA ASP A 233 -4.09 -6.47 13.88
C ASP A 233 -4.90 -7.77 13.87
N THR A 234 -5.17 -8.34 15.05
CA THR A 234 -6.03 -9.51 15.17
C THR A 234 -7.49 -9.20 14.81
N ALA A 235 -8.14 -10.14 14.13
CA ALA A 235 -9.60 -10.16 14.00
C ALA A 235 -10.16 -11.56 14.05
N THR A 236 -11.45 -11.67 14.37
CA THR A 236 -12.19 -12.94 14.28
C THR A 236 -13.10 -12.93 13.06
N VAL A 237 -12.86 -13.87 12.13
CA VAL A 237 -13.63 -14.05 10.89
C VAL A 237 -14.28 -15.43 10.82
N MET A 238 -15.17 -15.64 9.85
CA MET A 238 -15.78 -16.94 9.59
C MET A 238 -15.17 -17.55 8.33
N LEU A 239 -14.18 -18.42 8.50
CA LEU A 239 -13.58 -19.19 7.43
C LEU A 239 -14.15 -20.61 7.44
N ASP A 240 -14.66 -21.08 6.30
CA ASP A 240 -15.29 -22.40 6.15
C ASP A 240 -16.41 -22.68 7.19
N GLY A 241 -17.10 -21.63 7.64
CA GLY A 241 -18.16 -21.72 8.65
C GLY A 241 -17.67 -21.86 10.10
N LYS A 242 -16.37 -21.64 10.35
CA LYS A 242 -15.74 -21.66 11.68
C LYS A 242 -15.20 -20.28 12.04
N ALA A 243 -15.48 -19.84 13.27
CA ALA A 243 -14.86 -18.65 13.83
C ALA A 243 -13.35 -18.88 14.00
N THR A 244 -12.55 -18.07 13.32
CA THR A 244 -11.10 -18.20 13.20
C THR A 244 -10.47 -16.84 13.50
N VAL A 245 -9.42 -16.83 14.32
CA VAL A 245 -8.61 -15.62 14.56
C VAL A 245 -7.59 -15.51 13.42
N ILE A 246 -7.49 -14.32 12.86
CA ILE A 246 -6.53 -13.93 11.82
C ILE A 246 -5.66 -12.77 12.33
N GLU A 247 -4.39 -12.74 11.95
CA GLU A 247 -3.57 -11.51 11.87
C GLU A 247 -3.80 -10.86 10.50
N GLN A 248 -3.80 -9.52 10.38
CA GLN A 248 -4.34 -8.80 9.21
C GLN A 248 -3.35 -7.74 8.68
N ASP A 249 -3.14 -7.67 7.35
CA ASP A 249 -2.18 -6.71 6.76
C ASP A 249 -2.66 -5.24 6.59
N ASN A 250 -3.96 -4.99 6.36
CA ASN A 250 -4.49 -3.66 6.02
C ASN A 250 -4.93 -2.88 7.27
N THR A 251 -3.94 -2.48 8.07
CA THR A 251 -4.14 -1.82 9.34
C THR A 251 -3.98 -0.30 9.25
N PRO A 252 -4.50 0.46 10.23
CA PRO A 252 -4.40 1.92 10.23
C PRO A 252 -2.97 2.50 10.31
N ILE A 253 -1.93 1.72 10.64
CA ILE A 253 -0.54 2.18 10.74
C ILE A 253 0.21 2.10 9.39
N THR A 254 -0.27 1.30 8.43
CA THR A 254 0.22 1.34 7.03
C THR A 254 -0.43 2.45 6.19
N ALA A 255 -1.25 3.30 6.81
CA ALA A 255 -1.96 4.39 6.17
C ALA A 255 -1.09 5.28 5.26
N ARG A 256 -1.63 5.64 4.10
CA ARG A 256 -0.98 6.52 3.14
C ARG A 256 -0.74 7.91 3.76
N LYS A 257 0.53 8.24 4.02
CA LYS A 257 0.93 9.57 4.52
C LYS A 257 0.64 10.65 3.47
N ILE A 258 -0.16 11.65 3.86
CA ILE A 258 -0.59 12.74 3.00
C ILE A 258 -0.35 14.12 3.62
N THR A 259 -0.26 15.14 2.77
CA THR A 259 -0.20 16.53 3.21
C THR A 259 -1.59 17.14 3.26
N VAL A 260 -1.92 17.82 4.35
CA VAL A 260 -3.12 18.66 4.46
C VAL A 260 -2.72 20.06 4.90
N ASP A 261 -3.06 21.07 4.11
CA ASP A 261 -2.72 22.47 4.35
C ASP A 261 -3.86 23.42 3.94
N HIS A 262 -3.56 24.69 3.72
CA HIS A 262 -4.56 25.72 3.39
C HIS A 262 -5.07 25.66 1.96
N PHE A 263 -4.44 24.86 1.11
CA PHE A 263 -4.90 24.60 -0.24
C PHE A 263 -5.79 23.36 -0.27
N ASN A 264 -6.73 23.31 -1.21
CA ASN A 264 -7.51 22.10 -1.43
C ASN A 264 -6.61 21.03 -2.04
N ARG A 265 -6.26 20.03 -1.23
CA ARG A 265 -5.52 18.84 -1.64
C ARG A 265 -6.52 17.79 -2.10
N ILE A 266 -6.21 17.12 -3.21
CA ILE A 266 -7.09 16.11 -3.80
C ILE A 266 -6.29 14.82 -3.91
N TYR A 267 -6.71 13.80 -3.19
CA TYR A 267 -6.22 12.43 -3.32
C TYR A 267 -7.27 11.61 -4.05
N ARG A 268 -6.85 10.77 -4.99
CA ARG A 268 -7.73 9.93 -5.79
C ARG A 268 -7.35 8.50 -5.56
N ASP A 269 -8.36 7.69 -5.33
CA ASP A 269 -8.25 6.25 -5.14
C ASP A 269 -9.61 5.60 -5.39
N SER A 270 -9.71 4.31 -5.09
CA SER A 270 -10.93 3.53 -5.21
C SER A 270 -11.09 2.60 -4.02
N VAL A 271 -12.26 2.61 -3.40
CA VAL A 271 -12.65 1.54 -2.47
C VAL A 271 -13.64 0.60 -3.15
N GLY A 272 -13.65 -0.65 -2.74
CA GLY A 272 -14.55 -1.66 -3.29
C GLY A 272 -14.63 -2.90 -2.43
N VAL A 273 -15.24 -3.94 -2.98
CA VAL A 273 -15.35 -5.23 -2.28
C VAL A 273 -13.97 -5.89 -2.04
N THR A 274 -12.94 -5.35 -2.69
CA THR A 274 -11.57 -5.86 -2.82
C THR A 274 -10.62 -5.03 -1.97
N ASP A 275 -10.72 -3.71 -2.13
CA ASP A 275 -10.10 -2.70 -1.28
C ASP A 275 -11.17 -2.06 -0.38
N THR A 276 -11.44 -2.70 0.74
CA THR A 276 -12.59 -2.32 1.55
C THR A 276 -12.37 -1.02 2.32
N ASN A 277 -11.11 -0.65 2.55
CA ASN A 277 -10.67 0.46 3.38
C ASN A 277 -9.40 1.10 2.82
N ASP A 278 -9.47 2.40 2.59
CA ASP A 278 -8.31 3.25 2.42
C ASP A 278 -8.06 4.06 3.69
N TYR A 279 -6.86 3.92 4.26
CA TYR A 279 -6.41 4.74 5.38
C TYR A 279 -5.41 5.81 4.91
N TYR A 280 -5.63 7.04 5.36
CA TYR A 280 -4.76 8.19 5.11
C TYR A 280 -4.31 8.82 6.42
N GLU A 281 -3.01 9.05 6.57
CA GLU A 281 -2.43 9.73 7.73
C GLU A 281 -2.09 11.18 7.39
N PHE A 282 -2.43 12.13 8.27
CA PHE A 282 -1.93 13.51 8.19
C PHE A 282 -1.64 14.13 9.55
N THR A 283 -0.69 15.07 9.59
CA THR A 283 -0.35 15.83 10.80
C THR A 283 -0.66 17.31 10.65
N LEU A 284 -1.25 17.91 11.68
CA LEU A 284 -1.47 19.35 11.78
C LEU A 284 -0.47 19.99 12.77
N PRO A 285 0.28 21.04 12.38
CA PRO A 285 1.26 21.67 13.27
C PRO A 285 0.66 22.66 14.28
N ALA A 286 -0.62 23.00 14.11
CA ALA A 286 -1.36 23.95 14.94
C ALA A 286 -2.86 23.66 14.82
N THR A 287 -3.69 24.27 15.66
CA THR A 287 -5.13 24.15 15.52
C THR A 287 -5.61 24.74 14.18
N ARG A 288 -6.37 23.95 13.41
CA ARG A 288 -6.89 24.31 12.08
C ARG A 288 -8.40 24.05 11.99
N ASN A 289 -9.08 24.82 11.14
CA ASN A 289 -10.39 24.46 10.63
C ASN A 289 -10.20 23.46 9.49
N PHE A 290 -10.42 22.19 9.80
CA PHE A 290 -10.33 21.07 8.89
C PHE A 290 -11.64 20.85 8.16
N THR A 291 -11.56 20.60 6.86
CA THR A 291 -12.69 20.20 6.02
C THR A 291 -12.24 19.06 5.11
N LEU A 292 -13.01 17.99 5.16
CA LEU A 292 -12.91 16.82 4.30
C LEU A 292 -14.17 16.73 3.46
N THR A 293 -14.02 16.46 2.17
CA THR A 293 -15.11 16.10 1.28
C THR A 293 -14.73 14.90 0.41
N LEU A 294 -15.48 13.81 0.51
CA LEU A 294 -15.39 12.68 -0.42
C LEU A 294 -16.41 12.91 -1.54
N ASN A 295 -15.97 12.97 -2.79
CA ASN A 295 -16.88 13.16 -3.92
C ASN A 295 -16.39 12.47 -5.20
N GLY A 296 -17.20 12.57 -6.26
CA GLY A 296 -16.88 11.92 -7.53
C GLY A 296 -16.97 10.40 -7.46
N LEU A 297 -17.82 9.87 -6.57
CA LEU A 297 -18.17 8.46 -6.48
C LEU A 297 -18.69 7.98 -7.84
N SER A 298 -18.03 6.98 -8.43
CA SER A 298 -18.25 6.60 -9.83
C SER A 298 -19.44 5.68 -10.03
N ALA A 299 -19.73 4.78 -9.08
CA ALA A 299 -20.74 3.73 -9.28
C ALA A 299 -21.47 3.31 -8.00
N ALA A 300 -20.80 3.37 -6.84
CA ALA A 300 -21.36 2.92 -5.57
C ALA A 300 -21.07 3.90 -4.43
N ASN A 301 -21.75 3.67 -3.32
CA ASN A 301 -21.58 4.47 -2.11
C ASN A 301 -20.29 4.09 -1.38
N ALA A 302 -19.63 5.11 -0.83
CA ALA A 302 -18.50 4.99 0.08
C ALA A 302 -18.65 6.05 1.17
N ASP A 303 -18.36 5.64 2.40
CA ASP A 303 -18.49 6.48 3.58
C ASP A 303 -17.10 6.89 4.07
N VAL A 304 -17.06 7.89 4.96
CA VAL A 304 -15.80 8.38 5.53
C VAL A 304 -15.84 8.55 7.03
N GLU A 305 -14.68 8.34 7.64
CA GLU A 305 -14.47 8.55 9.06
C GLU A 305 -13.15 9.29 9.31
N LEU A 306 -13.21 10.27 10.20
CA LEU A 306 -12.06 10.96 10.75
C LEU A 306 -11.76 10.38 12.14
N ARG A 307 -10.53 9.94 12.36
CA ARG A 307 -10.05 9.28 13.58
C ARG A 307 -8.88 10.06 14.21
N ASN A 308 -8.73 9.94 15.52
CA ASN A 308 -7.58 10.51 16.23
C ASN A 308 -6.34 9.58 16.14
N PHE A 309 -5.25 9.96 16.79
CA PHE A 309 -4.00 9.17 16.82
C PHE A 309 -4.17 7.75 17.38
N PHE A 310 -5.14 7.51 18.27
CA PHE A 310 -5.47 6.19 18.81
C PHE A 310 -6.51 5.45 17.95
N PHE A 311 -6.72 5.88 16.71
CA PHE A 311 -7.72 5.38 15.78
C PHE A 311 -9.18 5.48 16.25
N ILE A 312 -9.45 6.20 17.34
CA ILE A 312 -10.81 6.40 17.85
C ILE A 312 -11.54 7.39 16.93
N PRO A 313 -12.76 7.07 16.46
CA PRO A 313 -13.57 7.97 15.65
C PRO A 313 -13.83 9.32 16.32
N ILE A 314 -13.53 10.41 15.62
CA ILE A 314 -13.88 11.79 15.98
C ILE A 314 -15.20 12.20 15.30
N ALA A 315 -15.36 11.79 14.04
CA ALA A 315 -16.53 12.10 13.23
C ALA A 315 -16.64 11.11 12.05
N ASN A 316 -17.86 10.84 11.60
CA ASN A 316 -18.13 10.12 10.35
C ASN A 316 -19.15 10.88 9.50
N SER A 317 -19.24 10.49 8.24
CA SER A 317 -20.29 10.88 7.29
C SER A 317 -20.62 9.66 6.44
N SER A 318 -21.92 9.37 6.30
CA SER A 318 -22.44 8.17 5.63
C SER A 318 -23.71 8.50 4.81
N ASN A 319 -23.64 9.53 3.97
CA ASN A 319 -24.78 9.89 3.12
C ASN A 319 -25.00 8.78 2.08
N GLY A 320 -26.26 8.38 1.88
CA GLY A 320 -26.53 7.30 0.94
C GLY A 320 -26.28 7.68 -0.53
N GLY A 321 -25.88 6.68 -1.33
CA GLY A 321 -25.83 6.77 -2.78
C GLY A 321 -24.53 7.36 -3.32
N LEU A 322 -24.62 8.35 -4.21
CA LEU A 322 -23.45 9.06 -4.75
C LEU A 322 -23.34 10.50 -4.19
N ALA A 323 -24.07 10.76 -3.10
CA ALA A 323 -23.99 12.04 -2.43
C ALA A 323 -22.57 12.22 -1.85
N PRO A 324 -21.98 13.42 -1.91
CA PRO A 324 -20.70 13.64 -1.28
C PRO A 324 -20.75 13.45 0.23
N GLU A 325 -19.68 12.88 0.79
CA GLU A 325 -19.45 12.90 2.23
C GLU A 325 -18.76 14.19 2.65
N THR A 326 -19.08 14.73 3.83
CA THR A 326 -18.42 15.94 4.32
C THR A 326 -18.26 15.95 5.83
N ILE A 327 -17.03 16.18 6.28
CA ILE A 327 -16.68 16.37 7.69
C ILE A 327 -16.02 17.75 7.85
N ILE A 328 -16.56 18.57 8.75
CA ILE A 328 -15.97 19.85 9.14
C ILE A 328 -15.72 19.84 10.64
N ARG A 329 -14.46 20.05 11.05
CA ARG A 329 -14.04 20.07 12.46
C ARG A 329 -12.96 21.11 12.72
N SER A 330 -12.92 21.61 13.95
CA SER A 330 -11.73 22.30 14.47
C SER A 330 -10.83 21.24 15.10
N LEU A 331 -9.67 21.00 14.52
CA LEU A 331 -8.71 20.00 14.99
C LEU A 331 -7.52 20.72 15.61
N ASN A 332 -7.05 20.24 16.76
CA ASN A 332 -5.83 20.74 17.39
C ASN A 332 -4.60 20.29 16.60
N ALA A 333 -3.41 20.75 17.03
CA ALA A 333 -2.18 20.14 16.54
C ALA A 333 -2.14 18.66 16.91
N GLY A 334 -1.69 17.81 15.98
CA GLY A 334 -1.63 16.36 16.17
C GLY A 334 -1.74 15.57 14.87
N THR A 335 -1.58 14.26 14.98
CA THR A 335 -1.75 13.29 13.88
C THR A 335 -3.17 12.74 13.89
N TYR A 336 -3.72 12.56 12.69
CA TYR A 336 -5.09 12.13 12.43
C TYR A 336 -5.11 11.16 11.27
N TYR A 337 -6.15 10.34 11.24
CA TYR A 337 -6.39 9.38 10.18
C TYR A 337 -7.75 9.61 9.53
N VAL A 338 -7.81 9.44 8.21
CA VAL A 338 -9.06 9.34 7.46
C VAL A 338 -9.18 7.89 7.00
N ARG A 339 -10.32 7.27 7.29
CA ARG A 339 -10.73 6.01 6.70
C ARG A 339 -11.80 6.30 5.66
N VAL A 340 -11.56 5.94 4.40
CA VAL A 340 -12.61 5.82 3.38
C VAL A 340 -12.94 4.34 3.30
N TYR A 341 -14.23 3.98 3.30
CA TYR A 341 -14.61 2.58 3.26
C TYR A 341 -15.82 2.36 2.35
N HIS A 342 -15.78 1.28 1.58
CA HIS A 342 -16.86 0.91 0.69
C HIS A 342 -18.12 0.50 1.47
N THR A 343 -19.29 0.59 0.85
CA THR A 343 -20.53 0.05 1.46
C THR A 343 -21.15 -1.11 0.70
N THR A 344 -21.15 -1.07 -0.63
CA THR A 344 -21.96 -2.02 -1.43
C THR A 344 -21.28 -2.55 -2.70
N ALA A 345 -20.41 -1.76 -3.34
CA ALA A 345 -19.68 -2.13 -4.54
C ALA A 345 -18.50 -1.18 -4.76
N ASN A 346 -17.71 -1.43 -5.82
CA ASN A 346 -16.53 -0.64 -6.15
C ASN A 346 -16.92 0.78 -6.58
N THR A 347 -16.15 1.76 -6.12
CA THR A 347 -16.32 3.17 -6.47
C THR A 347 -14.99 3.89 -6.42
N ASN A 348 -14.67 4.61 -7.49
CA ASN A 348 -13.57 5.57 -7.48
C ASN A 348 -14.03 6.81 -6.73
N TYR A 349 -13.10 7.51 -6.08
CA TYR A 349 -13.42 8.74 -5.37
C TYR A 349 -12.34 9.80 -5.50
N ASN A 350 -12.69 11.03 -5.10
CA ASN A 350 -11.76 12.11 -4.84
C ASN A 350 -11.92 12.54 -3.38
N LEU A 351 -10.87 12.39 -2.61
CA LEU A 351 -10.77 12.86 -1.23
C LEU A 351 -10.17 14.27 -1.22
N ASN A 352 -11.03 15.26 -0.97
CA ASN A 352 -10.67 16.67 -0.92
C ASN A 352 -10.44 17.09 0.53
N LEU A 353 -9.27 17.63 0.83
CA LEU A 353 -8.85 17.98 2.19
C LEU A 353 -8.29 19.40 2.25
N THR A 354 -8.76 20.17 3.23
CA THR A 354 -8.22 21.48 3.59
C THR A 354 -8.12 21.63 5.11
N ALA A 355 -7.13 22.36 5.59
CA ALA A 355 -6.92 22.65 7.00
C ALA A 355 -6.56 24.12 7.22
N THR A 356 -7.51 25.02 6.97
CA THR A 356 -7.33 26.48 7.07
C THR A 356 -6.89 26.93 8.47
N PRO A 357 -6.04 27.97 8.61
CA PRO A 357 -5.71 28.50 9.92
C PRO A 357 -6.99 28.92 10.61
N ILE A 358 -7.10 28.65 11.90
CA ILE A 358 -8.08 29.38 12.71
C ILE A 358 -7.53 30.79 12.83
N ILE A 359 -7.98 31.63 11.92
CA ILE A 359 -7.74 33.05 12.02
C ILE A 359 -8.61 33.53 13.18
N SER A 360 -7.99 33.76 14.33
CA SER A 360 -8.63 34.46 15.44
C SER A 360 -8.90 35.89 14.98
N SER A 361 -10.11 36.11 14.46
CA SER A 361 -10.52 37.46 14.14
C SER A 361 -10.82 38.19 15.45
N PHE A 362 -10.30 39.39 15.62
CA PHE A 362 -10.59 40.22 16.77
C PHE A 362 -11.14 41.57 16.34
N GLN A 363 -11.84 42.24 17.25
CA GLN A 363 -12.32 43.58 17.00
C GLN A 363 -11.38 44.61 17.60
N GLY A 364 -11.10 45.66 16.83
CA GLY A 364 -10.37 46.82 17.29
C GLY A 364 -11.02 48.11 16.83
N THR A 365 -10.68 49.20 17.50
CA THR A 365 -11.21 50.54 17.26
C THR A 365 -10.04 51.49 17.06
N SER A 366 -10.08 52.31 16.02
CA SER A 366 -9.04 53.32 15.78
C SER A 366 -9.07 54.45 16.81
N ASP A 367 -7.89 54.80 17.36
CA ASP A 367 -7.73 55.87 18.33
C ASP A 367 -7.62 57.26 17.70
N GLY A 368 -7.74 57.33 16.37
CA GLY A 368 -7.57 58.56 15.61
C GLY A 368 -7.76 58.33 14.11
N THR A 369 -7.25 59.26 13.32
CA THR A 369 -7.13 59.04 11.88
C THR A 369 -5.92 58.15 11.63
N VAL A 370 -6.15 56.94 11.11
CA VAL A 370 -5.09 55.93 10.91
C VAL A 370 -5.00 55.58 9.44
N ASN A 371 -3.81 55.61 8.86
CA ASN A 371 -3.60 55.20 7.47
C ASN A 371 -3.85 53.70 7.32
N ILE A 372 -4.64 53.34 6.31
CA ILE A 372 -4.76 51.98 5.82
C ILE A 372 -3.74 51.80 4.71
N ARG A 373 -2.91 50.76 4.80
CA ARG A 373 -1.81 50.50 3.86
C ARG A 373 -1.97 49.19 3.12
N SER A 374 -1.34 49.08 1.96
CA SER A 374 -1.33 47.86 1.12
C SER A 374 -0.51 46.70 1.70
N GLY A 375 0.22 46.92 2.79
CA GLY A 375 1.09 45.95 3.45
C GLY A 375 1.54 46.45 4.84
N PRO A 376 2.20 45.58 5.64
CA PRO A 376 2.62 45.91 6.99
C PRO A 376 3.91 46.76 6.99
N GLY A 377 3.77 48.09 7.05
CA GLY A 377 4.90 49.02 7.12
C GLY A 377 4.62 50.36 6.43
N ASP A 378 5.40 51.38 6.78
CA ASP A 378 5.22 52.74 6.24
C ASP A 378 5.71 52.92 4.79
N ASP A 379 6.54 51.98 4.34
CA ASP A 379 7.00 51.81 2.96
C ASP A 379 5.88 51.35 2.00
N ASN A 380 4.78 50.81 2.54
CA ASN A 380 3.62 50.40 1.76
C ASN A 380 2.67 51.56 1.44
N SER A 381 2.07 51.51 0.25
CA SER A 381 1.17 52.55 -0.25
C SER A 381 -0.04 52.76 0.66
N ILE A 382 -0.45 54.02 0.84
CA ILE A 382 -1.69 54.37 1.56
C ILE A 382 -2.86 54.11 0.62
N VAL A 383 -3.74 53.19 1.01
CA VAL A 383 -4.93 52.77 0.23
C VAL A 383 -6.25 53.24 0.87
N GLY A 384 -6.16 53.94 2.00
CA GLY A 384 -7.32 54.53 2.67
C GLY A 384 -6.97 55.09 4.05
N SER A 385 -7.99 55.46 4.81
CA SER A 385 -7.84 55.92 6.19
C SER A 385 -9.02 55.51 7.05
N LEU A 386 -8.75 55.13 8.29
CA LEU A 386 -9.75 55.01 9.34
C LEU A 386 -10.01 56.37 9.96
N LYS A 387 -11.26 56.62 10.35
CA LYS A 387 -11.63 57.79 11.18
C LYS A 387 -11.50 57.44 12.66
N LEU A 388 -11.45 58.46 13.53
CA LEU A 388 -11.50 58.26 14.98
C LEU A 388 -12.74 57.43 15.38
N ASN A 389 -12.55 56.49 16.31
CA ASN A 389 -13.58 55.58 16.83
C ASN A 389 -14.22 54.66 15.79
N GLN A 390 -13.53 54.40 14.68
CA GLN A 390 -14.02 53.45 13.68
C GLN A 390 -13.68 52.03 14.11
N ARG A 391 -14.71 51.19 14.28
CA ARG A 391 -14.58 49.78 14.68
C ARG A 391 -14.41 48.90 13.45
N LEU A 392 -13.42 48.01 13.47
CA LEU A 392 -13.17 47.01 12.44
C LEU A 392 -12.90 45.65 13.05
N THR A 393 -13.04 44.63 12.22
CA THR A 393 -12.56 43.28 12.53
C THR A 393 -11.23 43.09 11.83
N PHE A 394 -10.25 42.57 12.57
CA PHE A 394 -8.92 42.22 12.10
C PHE A 394 -8.74 40.71 12.12
N ASP A 395 -7.92 40.18 11.23
CA ASP A 395 -7.82 38.74 11.01
C ASP A 395 -6.38 38.30 10.65
N ALA A 396 -5.39 39.14 10.91
CA ALA A 396 -3.98 38.74 10.93
C ALA A 396 -3.15 39.75 11.70
N VAL A 397 -2.01 39.30 12.21
CA VAL A 397 -0.96 40.14 12.78
C VAL A 397 0.33 39.87 12.01
N ALA A 398 1.01 40.92 11.58
CA ALA A 398 2.35 40.87 10.99
C ALA A 398 3.27 41.87 11.70
N ARG A 399 4.58 41.76 11.48
CA ARG A 399 5.55 42.78 11.92
C ARG A 399 5.92 43.69 10.76
N GLY A 400 6.11 44.98 11.04
CA GLY A 400 6.46 46.01 10.06
C GLY A 400 7.13 47.20 10.72
N THR A 401 6.97 48.40 10.15
CA THR A 401 7.53 49.63 10.72
C THR A 401 6.99 49.89 12.13
N THR A 402 7.92 50.14 13.06
CA THR A 402 7.62 50.39 14.47
C THR A 402 7.00 51.77 14.69
N HIS A 403 5.96 51.81 15.52
CA HIS A 403 5.29 53.03 15.96
C HIS A 403 5.27 53.09 17.49
N TRP A 404 5.19 54.30 18.06
CA TRP A 404 5.03 54.47 19.50
C TRP A 404 3.55 54.26 19.89
N ASP A 405 3.27 53.23 20.68
CA ASP A 405 1.95 53.00 21.26
C ASP A 405 1.82 53.83 22.56
N VAL A 406 1.01 54.88 22.49
CA VAL A 406 0.79 55.79 23.63
C VAL A 406 0.04 55.13 24.79
N ARG A 407 -0.72 54.06 24.55
CA ARG A 407 -1.52 53.35 25.56
C ARG A 407 -0.65 52.36 26.32
N GLU A 408 0.18 51.62 25.60
CA GLU A 408 1.08 50.63 26.17
C GLU A 408 2.44 51.23 26.60
N LYS A 409 2.70 52.50 26.25
CA LYS A 409 3.95 53.23 26.53
C LYS A 409 5.19 52.46 26.07
N ARG A 410 5.10 51.85 24.88
CA ARG A 410 6.20 51.11 24.25
C ARG A 410 6.16 51.26 22.73
N ASN A 411 7.28 50.95 22.11
CA ASN A 411 7.35 50.73 20.68
C ASN A 411 6.59 49.45 20.31
N ASP A 412 5.71 49.53 19.30
CA ASP A 412 4.95 48.41 18.76
C ASP A 412 5.23 48.29 17.26
N ASP A 413 5.70 47.11 16.84
CA ASP A 413 6.01 46.76 15.45
C ASP A 413 4.89 45.93 14.80
N ARG A 414 3.79 45.67 15.52
CA ARG A 414 2.66 44.89 15.01
C ARG A 414 1.79 45.70 14.04
N TRP A 415 1.30 45.02 13.03
CA TRP A 415 0.35 45.51 12.04
C TRP A 415 -0.83 44.55 11.94
N PHE A 416 -2.04 45.09 11.98
CA PHE A 416 -3.28 44.32 11.93
C PHE A 416 -3.89 44.38 10.55
N ARG A 417 -4.22 43.22 9.99
CA ARG A 417 -4.90 43.11 8.70
C ARG A 417 -6.40 43.27 8.89
N VAL A 418 -7.02 44.18 8.16
CA VAL A 418 -8.48 44.32 8.10
C VAL A 418 -9.06 43.05 7.50
N ARG A 419 -10.11 42.50 8.13
CA ARG A 419 -10.65 41.17 7.81
C ARG A 419 -10.94 40.98 6.32
N SER A 420 -10.53 39.83 5.79
CA SER A 420 -10.77 39.43 4.39
C SER A 420 -10.28 40.44 3.36
N SER A 421 -9.19 41.15 3.67
CA SER A 421 -8.57 42.13 2.77
C SER A 421 -7.04 42.04 2.82
N ASN A 422 -6.35 42.71 1.90
CA ASN A 422 -4.90 42.96 1.97
C ASN A 422 -4.59 44.37 2.50
N GLN A 423 -5.43 44.88 3.40
CA GLN A 423 -5.31 46.20 3.98
C GLN A 423 -4.83 46.10 5.42
N TRP A 424 -3.82 46.91 5.77
CA TRP A 424 -3.12 46.83 7.04
C TRP A 424 -3.12 48.17 7.76
N VAL A 425 -3.21 48.13 9.09
CA VAL A 425 -3.11 49.31 9.96
C VAL A 425 -2.12 49.02 11.09
N SER A 426 -1.39 50.04 11.53
CA SER A 426 -0.46 49.89 12.66
C SER A 426 -1.21 49.62 13.96
N ALA A 427 -0.79 48.59 14.70
CA ALA A 427 -1.42 48.18 15.96
C ALA A 427 -1.34 49.27 17.03
N ALA A 428 -0.29 50.10 16.98
CA ALA A 428 -0.04 51.22 17.90
C ALA A 428 -1.18 52.27 17.96
N PHE A 429 -2.12 52.21 17.02
CA PHE A 429 -3.27 53.12 16.92
C PHE A 429 -4.64 52.42 16.95
N ILE A 430 -4.69 51.12 17.29
CA ILE A 430 -5.92 50.31 17.32
C ILE A 430 -6.15 49.70 18.70
N THR A 431 -7.24 50.12 19.38
CA THR A 431 -7.62 49.62 20.70
C THR A 431 -8.55 48.41 20.56
N GLY A 432 -8.16 47.26 21.10
CA GLY A 432 -8.91 46.00 21.07
C GLY A 432 -7.98 44.80 21.13
N ASN A 433 -8.47 43.65 21.60
CA ASN A 433 -7.63 42.50 21.96
C ASN A 433 -7.01 41.77 20.76
N PRO A 434 -5.68 41.63 20.70
CA PRO A 434 -5.05 40.34 20.51
C PRO A 434 -4.72 39.77 21.90
N THR A 435 -5.54 38.85 22.41
CA THR A 435 -5.11 37.95 23.50
C THR A 435 -4.17 36.91 22.95
#